data_AF-A0A1H6ENC5-F1
#
_entry.id   AF-A0A1H6ENC5-F1
#
_cell.length_a   1.000
_cell.length_b   1.000
_cell.length_c   1.000
_cell.angle_alpha   90.00
_cell.angle_beta   90.00
_cell.angle_gamma   90.00
#
_symmetry.space_group_name_H-M   'P 1'
#
loop_
_entity.id
_entity.type
_entity.pdbx_description
1 polymer ?
#
loop_
_entity_poly.entity_id
_entity_poly.type
_entity_poly.pdbx_seq_one_letter_code
_entity_poly.pdbx_strand_id
1 'polypeptide(L)'
;MKGESLLRATDLATGELRREVELPDDLFGEGITVTGDRIWQLTWQEGVALERDRETLAELRRVEYPGEGWGLCSDGARLVMSDGSDRLTFRDPVTFAPTGSVDVRAAGAPVEELNELECVGGQVWANIWGSEEIVRIDPATGQVTAVVDASGLLSPEQRPGTDVLNGIAAVPGTDEFLLTGKYWPALFRVRFVPA
;
A
#
# COMPACT_ATOMS: atom_id res chain seq x y z
N MET A 1 -11.66 -2.32 12.94
CA MET A 1 -12.55 -3.51 12.98
C MET A 1 -13.38 -3.55 11.69
N LYS A 2 -14.09 -4.64 11.37
CA LYS A 2 -15.11 -4.59 10.30
C LYS A 2 -16.18 -3.56 10.69
N GLY A 3 -16.67 -2.78 9.72
CA GLY A 3 -17.60 -1.67 9.98
C GLY A 3 -16.97 -0.33 10.39
N GLU A 4 -15.64 -0.21 10.36
CA GLU A 4 -14.94 1.05 10.65
C GLU A 4 -14.03 1.50 9.50
N SER A 5 -14.07 0.80 8.37
CA SER A 5 -13.19 1.08 7.24
C SER A 5 -13.67 2.32 6.48
N LEU A 6 -12.72 3.21 6.21
CA LEU A 6 -12.96 4.49 5.54
C LEU A 6 -12.00 4.65 4.36
N LEU A 7 -12.47 5.29 3.30
CA LEU A 7 -11.60 5.88 2.28
C LEU A 7 -11.65 7.39 2.42
N ARG A 8 -10.48 8.02 2.52
CA ARG A 8 -10.34 9.47 2.75
C ARG A 8 -9.50 10.13 1.66
N ALA A 9 -9.87 11.35 1.31
CA ALA A 9 -9.04 12.28 0.58
C ALA A 9 -8.74 13.48 1.48
N THR A 10 -7.47 13.78 1.71
CA THR A 10 -7.01 14.84 2.60
C THR A 10 -6.08 15.81 1.86
N ASP A 11 -6.05 17.06 2.30
CA ASP A 11 -5.00 17.99 1.92
C ASP A 11 -3.71 17.64 2.66
N LEU A 12 -2.60 17.45 1.94
CA LEU A 12 -1.33 17.05 2.53
C LEU A 12 -0.71 18.14 3.41
N ALA A 13 -0.88 19.42 3.05
CA ALA A 13 -0.23 20.52 3.75
C ALA A 13 -0.97 20.90 5.03
N THR A 14 -2.30 20.84 5.01
CA THR A 14 -3.14 21.25 6.16
C THR A 14 -3.68 20.07 6.96
N GLY A 15 -3.71 18.86 6.40
CA GLY A 15 -4.40 17.70 6.96
C GLY A 15 -5.93 17.79 6.85
N GLU A 16 -6.47 18.80 6.17
CA GLU A 16 -7.90 19.02 6.04
C GLU A 16 -8.56 17.87 5.28
N LEU A 17 -9.62 17.30 5.86
CA LEU A 17 -10.42 16.28 5.21
C LEU A 17 -11.23 16.92 4.07
N ARG A 18 -10.95 16.51 2.83
CA ARG A 18 -11.69 16.96 1.65
C ARG A 18 -12.90 16.10 1.37
N ARG A 19 -12.76 14.79 1.56
CA ARG A 19 -13.83 13.82 1.33
C ARG A 19 -13.57 12.53 2.10
N GLU A 20 -14.64 11.88 2.51
CA GLU A 20 -14.63 10.59 3.18
C GLU A 20 -15.83 9.77 2.72
N VAL A 21 -15.64 8.46 2.58
CA VAL A 21 -16.73 7.49 2.42
C VAL A 21 -16.47 6.30 3.32
N GLU A 22 -17.55 5.80 3.93
CA GLU A 22 -17.57 4.54 4.66
C GLU A 22 -17.62 3.36 3.69
N LEU A 23 -16.92 2.29 4.04
CA LEU A 23 -17.11 1.00 3.41
C LEU A 23 -18.32 0.30 4.07
N PRO A 24 -19.06 -0.54 3.33
CA PRO A 24 -20.06 -1.43 3.91
C PRO A 24 -19.52 -2.22 5.10
N ASP A 25 -20.37 -2.44 6.10
CA ASP A 25 -19.96 -3.00 7.40
C ASP A 25 -19.35 -4.41 7.32
N ASP A 26 -19.65 -5.16 6.26
CA ASP A 26 -19.14 -6.50 6.01
C ASP A 26 -17.73 -6.52 5.40
N LEU A 27 -17.22 -5.37 4.95
CA LEU A 27 -15.91 -5.23 4.31
C LEU A 27 -14.87 -4.60 5.27
N PHE A 28 -13.65 -5.15 5.23
CA PHE A 28 -12.49 -4.52 5.86
C PHE A 28 -11.56 -3.97 4.78
N GLY A 29 -11.41 -2.65 4.69
CA GLY A 29 -10.62 -2.00 3.65
C GLY A 29 -9.12 -2.12 3.90
N GLU A 30 -8.36 -2.42 2.84
CA GLU A 30 -6.91 -2.53 2.85
C GLU A 30 -6.30 -1.62 1.75
N GLY A 31 -5.24 -2.06 1.07
CA GLY A 31 -4.46 -1.29 0.12
C GLY A 31 -5.29 -0.62 -0.97
N ILE A 32 -4.88 0.61 -1.32
CA ILE A 32 -5.50 1.41 -2.37
C ILE A 32 -4.45 1.90 -3.37
N THR A 33 -4.85 2.09 -4.62
CA THR A 33 -4.02 2.82 -5.58
C THR A 33 -4.85 3.59 -6.59
N VAL A 34 -4.27 4.65 -7.15
CA VAL A 34 -4.90 5.50 -8.16
C VAL A 34 -4.49 5.02 -9.56
N THR A 35 -5.48 4.85 -10.44
CA THR A 35 -5.27 4.58 -11.87
C THR A 35 -6.09 5.55 -12.71
N GLY A 36 -5.44 6.63 -13.17
CA GLY A 36 -6.12 7.68 -13.94
C GLY A 36 -7.22 8.39 -13.12
N ASP A 37 -8.47 8.22 -13.55
CA ASP A 37 -9.69 8.74 -12.92
C ASP A 37 -10.36 7.73 -11.96
N ARG A 38 -9.69 6.61 -11.68
CA ARG A 38 -10.17 5.54 -10.78
C ARG A 38 -9.28 5.36 -9.57
N ILE A 39 -9.87 4.81 -8.50
CA ILE A 39 -9.18 4.23 -7.36
C ILE A 39 -9.55 2.75 -7.31
N TRP A 40 -8.56 1.88 -7.15
CA TRP A 40 -8.78 0.50 -6.72
C TRP A 40 -8.54 0.40 -5.23
N GLN A 41 -9.42 -0.30 -4.52
CA GLN A 41 -9.31 -0.57 -3.09
C GLN A 41 -9.54 -2.05 -2.81
N LEU A 42 -8.60 -2.67 -2.10
CA LEU A 42 -8.69 -4.06 -1.66
C LEU A 42 -9.55 -4.19 -0.40
N THR A 43 -10.00 -5.42 -0.18
CA THR A 43 -10.51 -5.86 1.11
C THR A 43 -9.63 -6.97 1.69
N TRP A 44 -9.61 -7.10 3.01
CA TRP A 44 -8.69 -8.03 3.66
C TRP A 44 -8.99 -9.49 3.33
N GLN A 45 -10.08 -10.05 3.87
CA GLN A 45 -10.42 -11.47 3.72
C GLN A 45 -11.61 -11.73 2.83
N GLU A 46 -12.29 -10.67 2.40
CA GLU A 46 -13.54 -10.80 1.65
C GLU A 46 -13.31 -11.16 0.18
N GLY A 47 -12.09 -11.03 -0.33
CA GLY A 47 -11.76 -11.38 -1.72
C GLY A 47 -12.41 -10.44 -2.73
N VAL A 48 -12.52 -9.15 -2.42
CA VAL A 48 -13.22 -8.15 -3.25
C VAL A 48 -12.35 -6.92 -3.47
N ALA A 49 -12.17 -6.54 -4.73
CA ALA A 49 -11.61 -5.26 -5.11
C ALA A 49 -12.73 -4.30 -5.50
N LEU A 50 -12.74 -3.12 -4.88
CA LEU A 50 -13.67 -2.04 -5.15
C LEU A 50 -13.02 -1.09 -6.16
N GLU A 51 -13.63 -0.91 -7.33
CA GLU A 51 -13.29 0.21 -8.22
C GLU A 51 -14.14 1.41 -7.83
N ARG A 52 -13.50 2.56 -7.67
CA ARG A 52 -14.14 3.80 -7.25
C ARG A 52 -13.79 4.94 -8.17
N ASP A 53 -14.68 5.92 -8.25
CA ASP A 53 -14.42 7.19 -8.88
C ASP A 53 -13.45 8.01 -8.02
N ARG A 54 -12.39 8.55 -8.63
CA ARG A 54 -11.33 9.25 -7.88
C ARG A 54 -11.80 10.57 -7.26
N GLU A 55 -12.70 11.29 -7.92
CA GLU A 55 -13.12 12.61 -7.47
C GLU A 55 -14.19 12.53 -6.38
N THR A 56 -15.12 11.60 -6.55
CA THR A 56 -16.30 11.45 -5.68
C THR A 56 -16.14 10.36 -4.63
N LEU A 57 -15.14 9.48 -4.77
CA LEU A 57 -14.92 8.25 -3.98
C LEU A 57 -16.06 7.23 -4.07
N ALA A 58 -17.05 7.48 -4.93
CA ALA A 58 -18.19 6.61 -5.12
C ALA A 58 -17.74 5.25 -5.66
N GLU A 59 -18.31 4.18 -5.12
CA GLU A 59 -18.13 2.84 -5.67
C GLU A 59 -18.74 2.76 -7.07
N LEU A 60 -17.95 2.29 -8.04
CA LEU A 60 -18.38 2.10 -9.43
C LEU A 60 -18.71 0.63 -9.69
N ARG A 61 -17.88 -0.29 -9.19
CA ARG A 61 -18.14 -1.74 -9.23
C ARG A 61 -17.23 -2.50 -8.25
N ARG A 62 -17.51 -3.80 -8.15
CA ARG A 62 -16.71 -4.80 -7.43
C ARG A 62 -16.18 -5.86 -8.39
N VAL A 63 -15.00 -6.38 -8.09
CA VAL A 63 -14.41 -7.54 -8.75
C VAL A 63 -13.94 -8.54 -7.70
N GLU A 64 -14.30 -9.81 -7.85
CA GLU A 64 -13.86 -10.87 -6.94
C GLU A 64 -12.42 -11.31 -7.26
N TYR A 65 -11.67 -11.66 -6.22
CA TYR A 65 -10.37 -12.31 -6.32
C TYR A 65 -10.20 -13.37 -5.23
N PRO A 66 -9.39 -14.43 -5.47
CA PRO A 66 -9.11 -15.43 -4.47
C PRO A 66 -8.07 -14.92 -3.45
N GLY A 67 -8.19 -15.39 -2.21
CA GLY A 67 -7.21 -15.10 -1.14
C GLY A 67 -7.43 -13.76 -0.45
N GLU A 68 -6.44 -13.36 0.33
CA GLU A 68 -6.43 -12.07 1.03
C GLU A 68 -5.92 -10.93 0.13
N GLY A 69 -6.15 -9.69 0.53
CA GLY A 69 -5.55 -8.51 -0.08
C GLY A 69 -5.02 -7.53 0.95
N TRP A 70 -3.75 -7.14 0.81
CA TRP A 70 -3.03 -6.32 1.79
C TRP A 70 -2.61 -4.99 1.18
N GLY A 71 -1.57 -4.94 0.37
CA GLY A 71 -1.10 -3.74 -0.32
C GLY A 71 -1.44 -3.71 -1.81
N LEU A 72 -1.56 -2.51 -2.37
CA LEU A 72 -1.83 -2.31 -3.79
C LEU A 72 -1.10 -1.07 -4.30
N CYS A 73 -0.35 -1.19 -5.40
CA CYS A 73 0.18 -0.04 -6.13
C CYS A 73 0.02 -0.20 -7.64
N SER A 74 0.24 0.89 -8.39
CA SER A 74 0.17 0.91 -9.85
C SER A 74 1.55 1.23 -10.43
N ASP A 75 2.09 0.34 -11.25
CA ASP A 75 3.36 0.59 -11.96
C ASP A 75 3.16 1.41 -13.26
N GLY A 76 1.93 1.85 -13.52
CA GLY A 76 1.50 2.57 -14.72
C GLY A 76 1.04 1.67 -15.87
N ALA A 77 1.41 0.39 -15.87
CA ALA A 77 0.95 -0.60 -16.83
C ALA A 77 0.04 -1.67 -16.19
N ARG A 78 0.30 -2.01 -14.93
CA ARG A 78 -0.33 -3.06 -14.15
C ARG A 78 -0.54 -2.57 -12.72
N LEU A 79 -1.48 -3.21 -12.04
CA LEU A 79 -1.55 -3.17 -10.59
C LEU A 79 -0.61 -4.24 -10.01
N VAL A 80 0.01 -3.95 -8.88
CA VAL A 80 0.82 -4.89 -8.10
C VAL A 80 0.15 -5.04 -6.74
N MET A 81 -0.13 -6.28 -6.35
CA MET A 81 -0.87 -6.62 -5.13
C MET A 81 -0.06 -7.57 -4.25
N SER A 82 -0.03 -7.31 -2.95
CA SER A 82 0.44 -8.22 -1.90
C SER A 82 -0.74 -8.79 -1.11
N ASP A 83 -0.48 -9.90 -0.43
CA ASP A 83 -1.45 -10.62 0.39
C ASP A 83 -0.85 -11.15 1.71
N GLY A 84 0.28 -10.56 2.15
CA GLY A 84 1.05 -11.02 3.32
C GLY A 84 1.99 -12.19 3.04
N SER A 85 1.88 -12.87 1.89
CA SER A 85 2.86 -13.90 1.49
C SER A 85 4.15 -13.29 0.92
N ASP A 86 5.07 -14.15 0.46
CA ASP A 86 6.24 -13.75 -0.32
C ASP A 86 5.95 -13.46 -1.80
N ARG A 87 4.68 -13.40 -2.22
CA ARG A 87 4.31 -13.25 -3.63
C ARG A 87 3.67 -11.90 -3.93
N LEU A 88 4.15 -11.25 -4.99
CA LEU A 88 3.47 -10.11 -5.61
C LEU A 88 2.69 -10.59 -6.84
N THR A 89 1.39 -10.34 -6.84
CA THR A 89 0.51 -10.66 -7.96
C THR A 89 0.30 -9.42 -8.84
N PHE A 90 0.49 -9.56 -10.14
CA PHE A 90 0.20 -8.51 -11.11
C PHE A 90 -1.22 -8.63 -11.61
N ARG A 91 -1.91 -7.51 -11.73
CA ARG A 91 -3.31 -7.46 -12.18
C ARG A 91 -3.51 -6.41 -13.27
N ASP A 92 -4.44 -6.72 -14.16
CA ASP A 92 -4.86 -5.81 -15.20
C ASP A 92 -5.60 -4.61 -14.58
N PRO A 93 -5.23 -3.36 -14.91
CA PRO A 93 -5.79 -2.18 -14.24
C PRO A 93 -7.24 -1.88 -14.65
N VAL A 94 -7.77 -2.55 -15.68
CA VAL A 94 -9.13 -2.36 -16.19
C VAL A 94 -10.07 -3.46 -15.73
N THR A 95 -9.60 -4.69 -15.57
CA THR A 95 -10.43 -5.86 -15.26
C THR A 95 -10.13 -6.46 -13.90
N PHE A 96 -9.00 -6.07 -13.29
CA PHE A 96 -8.46 -6.66 -12.06
C PHE A 96 -8.04 -8.15 -12.17
N ALA A 97 -8.12 -8.71 -13.38
CA ALA A 97 -7.72 -10.09 -13.65
C ALA A 97 -6.20 -10.27 -13.44
N PRO A 98 -5.75 -11.42 -12.91
CA PRO A 98 -4.33 -11.70 -12.75
C PRO A 98 -3.63 -11.79 -14.11
N THR A 99 -2.48 -11.13 -14.23
CA THR A 99 -1.65 -11.11 -15.45
C THR A 99 -0.29 -11.76 -15.25
N GLY A 100 0.07 -12.09 -14.01
CA GLY A 100 1.32 -12.75 -13.66
C GLY A 100 1.65 -12.56 -12.18
N SER A 101 2.86 -12.94 -11.80
CA SER A 101 3.37 -12.76 -10.44
C SER A 101 4.87 -12.93 -10.37
N VAL A 102 5.46 -12.48 -9.27
CA VAL A 102 6.84 -12.80 -8.87
C VAL A 102 6.87 -13.22 -7.41
N ASP A 103 7.79 -14.13 -7.07
CA ASP A 103 8.12 -14.42 -5.68
C ASP A 103 9.24 -13.47 -5.23
N VAL A 104 9.07 -12.85 -4.08
CA VAL A 104 9.99 -11.87 -3.53
C VAL A 104 11.09 -12.58 -2.76
N ARG A 105 12.33 -12.29 -3.13
CA ARG A 105 13.51 -12.92 -2.56
C ARG A 105 14.58 -11.91 -2.16
N ALA A 106 15.12 -12.04 -0.95
CA ALA A 106 16.31 -11.33 -0.50
C ALA A 106 17.46 -12.34 -0.35
N ALA A 107 18.53 -12.16 -1.13
CA ALA A 107 19.67 -13.09 -1.16
C ALA A 107 19.27 -14.58 -1.33
N GLY A 108 18.17 -14.85 -2.05
CA GLY A 108 17.66 -16.20 -2.31
C GLY A 108 16.65 -16.72 -1.27
N ALA A 109 16.45 -16.03 -0.15
CA ALA A 109 15.44 -16.39 0.85
C ALA A 109 14.09 -15.68 0.55
N PRO A 110 12.94 -16.34 0.82
CA PRO A 110 11.62 -15.68 0.84
C PRO A 110 11.62 -14.40 1.69
N VAL A 111 10.89 -13.39 1.25
CA VAL A 111 10.52 -12.23 2.06
C VAL A 111 9.01 -12.22 2.20
N GLU A 112 8.52 -12.67 3.35
CA GLU A 112 7.10 -12.76 3.69
C GLU A 112 6.60 -11.46 4.34
N GLU A 113 5.33 -11.43 4.71
CA GLU A 113 4.68 -10.31 5.40
C GLU A 113 4.68 -9.01 4.59
N LEU A 114 4.68 -9.12 3.27
CA LEU A 114 4.57 -7.99 2.35
C LEU A 114 3.21 -7.31 2.55
N ASN A 115 3.23 -6.07 3.03
CA ASN A 115 2.03 -5.32 3.37
C ASN A 115 1.81 -4.17 2.38
N GLU A 116 1.71 -2.93 2.84
CA GLU A 116 1.48 -1.79 1.97
C GLU A 116 2.57 -1.61 0.91
N LEU A 117 2.16 -1.19 -0.29
CA LEU A 117 2.99 -1.10 -1.48
C LEU A 117 2.97 0.31 -2.07
N GLU A 118 4.12 0.76 -2.57
CA GLU A 118 4.23 1.95 -3.43
C GLU A 118 5.06 1.68 -4.69
N CYS A 119 4.52 2.06 -5.84
CA CYS A 119 5.13 1.82 -7.14
C CYS A 119 5.72 3.12 -7.69
N VAL A 120 7.05 3.27 -7.71
CA VAL A 120 7.71 4.47 -8.22
C VAL A 120 9.07 4.15 -8.83
N GLY A 121 9.43 4.85 -9.93
CA GLY A 121 10.73 4.67 -10.57
C GLY A 121 10.96 3.26 -11.15
N GLY A 122 9.89 2.55 -11.50
CA GLY A 122 9.96 1.17 -11.97
C GLY A 122 10.30 0.15 -10.88
N GLN A 123 10.14 0.50 -9.61
CA GLN A 123 10.38 -0.35 -8.45
C GLN A 123 9.09 -0.45 -7.63
N VAL A 124 8.98 -1.54 -6.85
CA VAL A 124 7.94 -1.69 -5.83
C VAL A 124 8.60 -1.54 -4.47
N TRP A 125 8.11 -0.61 -3.66
CA TRP A 125 8.47 -0.49 -2.25
C TRP A 125 7.40 -1.18 -1.44
N ALA A 126 7.80 -1.98 -0.45
CA ALA A 126 6.87 -2.71 0.40
C ALA A 126 7.22 -2.54 1.87
N ASN A 127 6.22 -2.25 2.70
CA ASN A 127 6.33 -2.47 4.14
C ASN A 127 6.40 -3.98 4.42
N ILE A 128 7.18 -4.36 5.44
CA ILE A 128 7.12 -5.69 6.03
C ILE A 128 6.32 -5.60 7.33
N TRP A 129 5.19 -6.31 7.41
CA TRP A 129 4.32 -6.24 8.57
C TRP A 129 5.05 -6.73 9.85
N GLY A 130 4.88 -5.99 10.94
CA GLY A 130 5.54 -6.29 12.20
C GLY A 130 7.02 -5.86 12.27
N SER A 131 7.56 -5.21 11.24
CA SER A 131 8.93 -4.71 11.21
C SER A 131 8.99 -3.17 11.00
N GLU A 132 10.16 -2.58 11.24
CA GLU A 132 10.46 -1.17 10.90
C GLU A 132 11.24 -1.07 9.56
N GLU A 133 11.23 -2.13 8.75
CA GLU A 133 11.92 -2.19 7.45
C GLU A 133 10.95 -1.96 6.27
N ILE A 134 11.49 -1.33 5.23
CA ILE A 134 10.86 -1.19 3.92
C ILE A 134 11.81 -1.79 2.88
N VAL A 135 11.30 -2.68 2.02
CA VAL A 135 12.12 -3.32 0.98
C VAL A 135 11.84 -2.71 -0.39
N ARG A 136 12.89 -2.56 -1.21
CA ARG A 136 12.77 -2.22 -2.63
C ARG A 136 12.87 -3.48 -3.46
N ILE A 137 11.88 -3.74 -4.29
CA ILE A 137 11.72 -4.95 -5.07
C ILE A 137 11.74 -4.59 -6.54
N ASP A 138 12.53 -5.33 -7.32
CA ASP A 138 12.44 -5.32 -8.78
C ASP A 138 11.21 -6.16 -9.23
N PRO A 139 10.16 -5.55 -9.78
CA PRO A 139 8.95 -6.27 -10.17
C PRO A 139 9.15 -7.21 -11.38
N ALA A 140 10.28 -7.13 -12.10
CA ALA A 140 10.56 -8.08 -13.17
C ALA A 140 11.08 -9.43 -12.64
N THR A 141 11.75 -9.42 -11.48
CA THR A 141 12.47 -10.59 -10.97
C THR A 141 12.02 -11.03 -9.58
N GLY A 142 11.37 -10.16 -8.80
CA GLY A 142 11.10 -10.35 -7.38
C GLY A 142 12.32 -10.14 -6.48
N GLN A 143 13.47 -9.73 -7.03
CA GLN A 143 14.67 -9.54 -6.22
C GLN A 143 14.55 -8.28 -5.35
N VAL A 144 14.83 -8.41 -4.06
CA VAL A 144 15.06 -7.26 -3.17
C VAL A 144 16.40 -6.61 -3.53
N THR A 145 16.36 -5.33 -3.89
CA THR A 145 17.52 -4.53 -4.34
C THR A 145 17.95 -3.47 -3.33
N ALA A 146 17.17 -3.22 -2.29
CA ALA A 146 17.53 -2.41 -1.13
C ALA A 146 16.61 -2.72 0.05
N VAL A 147 17.12 -2.47 1.26
CA VAL A 147 16.36 -2.48 2.51
C VAL A 147 16.57 -1.12 3.15
N VAL A 148 15.48 -0.47 3.56
CA VAL A 148 15.46 0.79 4.28
C VAL A 148 15.10 0.49 5.72
N ASP A 149 15.95 0.92 6.64
CA ASP A 149 15.65 0.97 8.06
C ASP A 149 14.88 2.27 8.35
N ALA A 150 13.61 2.13 8.71
CA ALA A 150 12.73 3.23 9.10
C ALA A 150 12.53 3.30 10.62
N SER A 151 13.42 2.66 11.39
CA SER A 151 13.43 2.78 12.84
C SER A 151 13.67 4.21 13.31
N GLY A 152 13.16 4.53 14.49
CA GLY A 152 13.39 5.84 15.12
C GLY A 152 12.57 7.01 14.54
N LEU A 153 11.65 6.76 13.59
CA LEU A 153 10.72 7.80 13.11
C LEU A 153 9.85 8.35 14.26
N LEU A 154 9.29 7.47 15.10
CA LEU A 154 8.56 7.87 16.30
C LEU A 154 9.50 8.01 17.51
N SER A 155 9.38 9.14 18.22
CA SER A 155 10.00 9.30 19.52
C SER A 155 9.38 8.35 20.57
N PRO A 156 10.09 8.02 21.66
CA PRO A 156 9.53 7.19 22.74
C PRO A 156 8.21 7.72 23.31
N GLU A 157 7.99 9.03 23.30
CA GLU A 157 6.77 9.69 23.78
C GLU A 157 5.60 9.57 22.78
N GLN A 158 5.90 9.38 21.49
CA GLN A 158 4.90 9.20 20.43
C GLN A 158 4.47 7.75 20.26
N ARG A 159 5.27 6.77 20.71
CA ARG A 159 4.98 5.33 20.57
C ARG A 159 3.74 4.83 21.33
N PRO A 160 3.41 5.30 22.55
CA PRO A 160 2.23 4.81 23.27
C PRO A 160 0.94 4.99 22.47
N GLY A 161 0.17 3.91 22.29
CA GLY A 161 -1.11 3.93 21.56
C GLY A 161 -0.97 3.85 20.03
N THR A 162 0.25 3.73 19.51
CA THR A 162 0.51 3.42 18.09
C THR A 162 0.62 1.92 17.85
N ASP A 163 0.55 1.54 16.58
CA ASP A 163 0.78 0.19 16.09
C ASP A 163 1.90 0.24 15.02
N VAL A 164 1.99 -0.76 14.14
CA VAL A 164 3.08 -0.94 13.18
C VAL A 164 3.23 0.16 12.12
N LEU A 165 4.47 0.33 11.63
CA LEU A 165 4.79 1.06 10.40
C LEU A 165 4.00 0.45 9.23
N ASN A 166 3.24 1.29 8.51
CA ASN A 166 2.45 0.86 7.35
C ASN A 166 1.91 2.08 6.59
N GLY A 167 2.24 2.20 5.31
CA GLY A 167 1.85 3.32 4.44
C GLY A 167 3.06 4.05 3.87
N ILE A 168 3.19 4.00 2.55
CA ILE A 168 4.28 4.59 1.77
C ILE A 168 3.64 5.35 0.61
N ALA A 169 4.00 6.61 0.40
CA ALA A 169 3.58 7.33 -0.79
C ALA A 169 4.74 8.15 -1.36
N ALA A 170 5.07 7.98 -2.63
CA ALA A 170 6.06 8.80 -3.29
C ALA A 170 5.49 10.21 -3.50
N VAL A 171 6.31 11.23 -3.25
CA VAL A 171 5.94 12.61 -3.51
C VAL A 171 6.17 12.92 -5.00
N PRO A 172 5.13 13.27 -5.78
CA PRO A 172 5.27 13.44 -7.22
C PRO A 172 6.30 14.52 -7.59
N GLY A 173 7.22 14.18 -8.49
CA GLY A 173 8.23 15.10 -8.99
C GLY A 173 9.44 15.30 -8.07
N THR A 174 9.57 14.52 -6.99
CA THR A 174 10.74 14.54 -6.10
C THR A 174 11.28 13.12 -5.86
N ASP A 175 12.34 13.02 -5.07
CA ASP A 175 12.92 11.77 -4.55
C ASP A 175 12.48 11.48 -3.10
N GLU A 176 11.41 12.13 -2.66
CA GLU A 176 10.91 12.05 -1.28
C GLU A 176 9.71 11.11 -1.18
N PHE A 177 9.56 10.54 0.02
CA PHE A 177 8.46 9.66 0.37
C PHE A 177 7.73 10.22 1.58
N LEU A 178 6.46 9.87 1.69
CA LEU A 178 5.65 10.01 2.89
C LEU A 178 5.56 8.64 3.55
N LEU A 179 5.88 8.58 4.84
CA LEU A 179 5.74 7.38 5.66
C LEU A 179 4.80 7.65 6.84
N THR A 180 4.02 6.65 7.21
CA THR A 180 3.16 6.68 8.41
C THR A 180 2.99 5.26 8.94
N GLY A 181 2.13 5.09 9.95
CA GLY A 181 1.77 3.79 10.49
C GLY A 181 0.38 3.75 11.08
N LYS A 182 -0.05 2.55 11.47
CA LYS A 182 -1.36 2.31 12.05
C LYS A 182 -1.45 3.06 13.39
N TYR A 183 -2.44 3.96 13.49
CA TYR A 183 -2.63 4.86 14.64
C TYR A 183 -1.48 5.83 14.95
N TRP A 184 -0.56 6.07 14.01
CA TRP A 184 0.50 7.04 14.22
C TRP A 184 -0.06 8.48 14.31
N PRO A 185 0.48 9.33 15.20
CA PRO A 185 0.04 10.72 15.34
C PRO A 185 0.62 11.64 14.27
N ALA A 186 1.47 11.12 13.37
CA ALA A 186 2.24 11.91 12.42
C ALA A 186 2.47 11.16 11.12
N LEU A 187 2.67 11.93 10.05
CA LEU A 187 3.16 11.49 8.76
C LEU A 187 4.51 12.17 8.51
N PHE A 188 5.49 11.39 8.08
CA PHE A 188 6.87 11.82 7.90
C PHE A 188 7.19 11.99 6.43
N ARG A 189 7.76 13.12 6.05
CA ARG A 189 8.37 13.31 4.73
C ARG A 189 9.85 13.00 4.80
N VAL A 190 10.31 11.99 4.08
CA VAL A 190 11.65 11.41 4.19
C VAL A 190 12.32 11.30 2.83
N ARG A 191 13.64 11.10 2.83
CA ARG A 191 14.41 10.62 1.67
C ARG A 191 15.14 9.34 2.07
N PHE A 192 15.14 8.36 1.19
CA PHE A 192 15.96 7.16 1.37
C PHE A 192 17.37 7.45 0.88
N VAL A 193 18.34 7.33 1.78
CA VAL A 193 19.76 7.58 1.50
C VAL A 193 20.56 6.30 1.66
N PRO A 194 21.66 6.11 0.91
CA PRO A 194 22.62 5.04 1.19
C PRO A 194 23.19 5.18 2.61
N ALA A 195 23.53 4.03 3.21
CA ALA A 195 24.27 3.97 4.47
C ALA A 195 25.70 4.53 4.34
#